data_AF-A0A7X9CI26-F1
#
_entry.id   AF-A0A7X9CI26-F1
#
_cell.length_a   1.000
_cell.length_b   1.000
_cell.length_c   1.000
_cell.angle_alpha   90.00
_cell.angle_beta   90.00
_cell.angle_gamma   90.00
#
_symmetry.space_group_name_H-M   'P 1'
#
loop_
_entity.id
_entity.type
_entity.pdbx_description
1 polymer ?
#
loop_
_entity_poly.entity_id
_entity_poly.type
_entity_poly.pdbx_seq_one_letter_code
_entity_poly.pdbx_strand_id
1 'polypeptide(L)' 'MYFRDVIGLQDVKRHLIESVQQGFIPHARIFYGPEGVGKLPLAIAY' A
#
# COMPACT_ATOMS: atom_id res chain seq x y z
N MET A 1 -0.23 6.26 -10.10
CA MET A 1 0.96 5.92 -9.28
C MET A 1 1.00 4.41 -9.15
N TYR A 2 2.18 3.82 -9.24
CA TYR A 2 2.38 2.38 -9.12
C TYR A 2 3.20 2.07 -7.85
N PHE A 3 3.12 0.83 -7.35
CA PHE A 3 3.94 0.38 -6.22
C PHE A 3 5.45 0.58 -6.40
N ARG A 4 5.92 0.63 -7.64
CA ARG A 4 7.32 0.91 -8.00
C ARG A 4 7.74 2.37 -7.76
N ASP A 5 6.77 3.29 -7.73
CA ASP A 5 7.01 4.73 -7.56
C ASP A 5 7.11 5.13 -6.08
N VAL A 6 6.64 4.28 -5.16
CA VAL A 6 6.77 4.46 -3.71
C VAL A 6 8.13 3.90 -3.28
N ILE A 7 8.93 4.63 -2.51
CA ILE A 7 10.24 4.14 -2.04
C ILE A 7 10.04 3.39 -0.70
N GLY A 8 10.70 2.24 -0.53
CA GLY A 8 10.63 1.44 0.71
C GLY A 8 9.32 0.67 0.90
N LEU A 9 8.93 0.44 2.16
CA LEU A 9 7.71 -0.25 2.59
C LEU A 9 7.52 -1.65 1.97
N GLN A 10 8.60 -2.41 1.78
CA GLN A 10 8.59 -3.68 1.03
C GLN A 10 7.61 -4.70 1.61
N ASP A 11 7.58 -4.84 2.93
CA ASP A 11 6.66 -5.77 3.60
C ASP A 11 5.19 -5.38 3.39
N VAL A 12 4.88 -4.09 3.51
CA VAL A 12 3.52 -3.59 3.31
C VAL A 12 3.10 -3.78 1.86
N LYS A 13 3.95 -3.40 0.90
CA LYS A 13 3.68 -3.60 -0.53
C LYS A 13 3.42 -5.05 -0.87
N ARG A 14 4.25 -5.97 -0.36
CA ARG A 14 4.07 -7.41 -0.56
C ARG A 14 2.70 -7.86 -0.06
N HIS A 15 2.32 -7.45 1.15
CA HIS A 15 1.03 -7.82 1.73
C HIS A 15 -0.16 -7.24 0.94
N LEU A 16 -0.03 -6.00 0.46
CA LEU A 16 -1.02 -5.38 -0.41
C LEU A 16 -1.16 -6.13 -1.75
N ILE A 17 -0.04 -6.46 -2.40
CA ILE A 17 -0.02 -7.21 -3.66
C ILE A 17 -0.65 -8.60 -3.48
N GLU A 18 -0.31 -9.31 -2.40
CA GLU A 18 -0.90 -10.60 -2.05
C GLU A 18 -2.43 -10.50 -1.87
N SER A 19 -2.91 -9.46 -1.17
CA SER A 19 -4.35 -9.19 -1.00
C SER A 19 -5.08 -9.04 -2.34
N VAL A 20 -4.49 -8.29 -3.28
CA VAL A 20 -5.06 -8.12 -4.63
C VAL A 20 -5.01 -9.42 -5.43
N GLN A 21 -3.90 -10.17 -5.36
CA GLN A 21 -3.76 -11.46 -6.05
C GLN A 21 -4.76 -12.50 -5.55
N GLN A 22 -5.12 -12.46 -4.26
CA GLN A 22 -6.15 -13.30 -3.67
C GLN A 22 -7.58 -12.84 -4.01
N GLY A 23 -7.74 -11.70 -4.68
CA GLY A 23 -9.06 -11.11 -4.98
C GLY A 23 -9.77 -10.56 -3.75
N PHE A 24 -9.05 -10.37 -2.63
CA PHE A 24 -9.61 -9.88 -1.38
C PHE A 24 -9.22 -8.41 -1.15
N ILE A 25 -10.15 -7.50 -1.45
CA ILE A 25 -9.98 -6.07 -1.23
C ILE A 25 -11.04 -5.62 -0.20
N PRO A 26 -10.64 -5.20 1.01
CA PRO A 26 -11.60 -4.74 2.01
C PRO A 26 -12.25 -3.42 1.58
N HIS A 27 -13.48 -3.18 2.02
CA HIS A 27 -14.23 -1.95 1.76
C HIS A 27 -13.48 -0.68 2.20
N ALA A 28 -12.69 -0.79 3.27
CA ALA A 28 -11.84 0.30 3.76
C ALA A 28 -10.56 -0.28 4.37
N ARG A 29 -9.46 0.45 4.22
CA ARG A 29 -8.16 0.14 4.84
C ARG A 29 -7.51 1.43 5.33
N ILE A 30 -6.98 1.39 6.55
CA ILE A 30 -6.35 2.55 7.18
C ILE A 30 -4.84 2.43 7.05
N PHE A 31 -4.19 3.49 6.56
CA PHE A 31 -2.74 3.65 6.54
C PHE A 31 -2.32 4.68 7.59
N TYR A 32 -1.59 4.26 8.63
CA TYR A 32 -1.15 5.12 9.72
C TYR A 32 0.38 5.15 9.82
N GLY A 33 0.93 6.22 10.40
CA GLY A 33 2.37 6.37 10.62
C GLY A 33 2.84 7.84 10.62
N PRO A 34 4.14 8.08 10.84
CA PRO A 34 4.75 9.42 10.86
C PRO A 34 4.58 10.17 9.54
N GLU A 35 4.60 11.50 9.55
CA GLU A 35 4.53 12.32 8.34
C GLU A 35 5.71 12.03 7.37
N GLY A 36 5.49 12.20 6.06
CA GLY A 36 6.53 12.02 5.04
C GLY A 36 6.85 10.58 4.63
N VAL A 37 6.26 9.55 5.25
CA VAL A 37 6.58 8.14 4.95
C VAL A 37 5.87 7.53 3.73
N GLY A 38 5.24 8.35 2.87
CA GLY A 38 4.61 7.84 1.63
C GLY A 38 3.26 7.13 1.80
N LYS A 39 2.52 7.39 2.90
CA LYS A 39 1.21 6.79 3.22
C LYS A 39 0.17 6.98 2.11
N LEU A 40 0.00 8.24 1.68
CA LEU A 40 -0.98 8.62 0.66
C LEU A 40 -0.60 8.06 -0.73
N PRO A 41 0.66 8.20 -1.20
CA PRO A 41 1.12 7.51 -2.41
C PRO A 41 0.88 6.00 -2.40
N LEU A 42 1.13 5.33 -1.27
CA LEU A 42 0.89 3.90 -1.13
C LEU A 42 -0.60 3.54 -1.23
N ALA A 43 -1.46 4.32 -0.59
CA ALA A 43 -2.91 4.13 -0.67
C ALA A 43 -3.47 4.33 -2.09
N ILE A 44 -2.88 5.24 -2.87
CA ILE A 44 -3.26 5.47 -4.28
C ILE A 44 -2.73 4.37 -5.20
N ALA A 45 -1.62 3.72 -4.84
CA ALA A 45 -1.00 2.66 -5.63
C ALA A 45 -1.58 1.25 -5.39
N TYR A 46 -2.31 1.06 -4.29
CA TYR A 46 -2.99 -0.18 -3.92
C TYR A 46 -4.29 -0.38 -4.70
#